data_AF-A7N0F5-F1
#
_entry.id   AF-A7N0F5-F1
#
_cell.length_a   1.000
_cell.length_b   1.000
_cell.length_c   1.000
_cell.angle_alpha   90.00
_cell.angle_beta   90.00
_cell.angle_gamma   90.00
#
_symmetry.space_group_name_H-M   'P 1'
#
loop_
_entity.id
_entity.type
_entity.pdbx_description
1 polymer ?
#
loop_
_entity_poly.entity_id
_entity_poly.type
_entity_poly.pdbx_seq_one_letter_code
_entity_poly.pdbx_strand_id
1 'polypeptide(L)'
;MLTDIRWELLLQIMKSTGRIYDKTEHRMTFEGILYRMRTGIPWRDLPSEFGEWSTVYRRFNLWSKKGVLDKLFRSLSSMADFEWVFLDGSIVRAHQHSTGAATESSEQIGKSCGGNSTKIHLAVDSGGLPICFDLSEGQRHDILHAKSLVEQLPTR
;
A
#
# COMPACT_ATOMS: atom_id res chain seq x y z
N MET A 1 -7.01 -9.31 14.45
CA MET A 1 -5.98 -8.59 15.20
C MET A 1 -4.64 -9.26 14.95
N LEU A 2 -3.56 -8.49 14.92
CA LEU A 2 -2.18 -8.93 14.87
C LEU A 2 -1.83 -9.73 16.13
N THR A 3 -1.10 -10.82 15.93
CA THR A 3 -0.42 -11.52 17.03
C THR A 3 0.71 -10.66 17.57
N ASP A 4 1.12 -10.90 18.81
CA ASP A 4 2.23 -10.14 19.44
C ASP A 4 3.52 -10.26 18.64
N ILE A 5 3.81 -11.45 18.09
CA ILE A 5 4.99 -11.70 17.25
C ILE A 5 4.96 -10.82 15.99
N ARG A 6 3.81 -10.75 15.30
CA ARG A 6 3.68 -9.92 14.09
C ARG A 6 3.75 -8.43 14.43
N TRP A 7 3.13 -8.03 15.54
CA TRP A 7 3.21 -6.65 16.00
C TRP A 7 4.65 -6.24 16.31
N GLU A 8 5.41 -7.08 17.01
CA GLU A 8 6.80 -6.78 17.34
C GLU A 8 7.65 -6.64 16.09
N LEU A 9 7.50 -7.55 15.11
CA LEU A 9 8.17 -7.43 13.81
C LEU A 9 7.88 -6.09 13.12
N LEU A 10 6.60 -5.71 13.03
CA LEU A 10 6.18 -4.45 12.42
C LEU A 10 6.73 -3.24 13.19
N LEU A 11 6.66 -3.29 14.53
CA LEU A 11 7.13 -2.22 15.40
C LEU A 11 8.64 -1.98 15.24
N GLN A 12 9.45 -3.04 15.13
CA GLN A 12 10.89 -2.92 14.89
C GLN A 12 11.18 -2.23 13.55
N ILE A 13 10.48 -2.63 12.47
CA ILE A 13 10.62 -1.98 11.17
C ILE A 13 10.19 -0.50 11.25
N MET A 14 9.06 -0.21 11.89
CA MET A 14 8.55 1.14 12.09
C MET A 14 9.54 2.02 12.87
N LYS A 15 10.14 1.50 13.95
CA LYS A 15 11.17 2.20 14.75
C LYS A 15 12.43 2.46 13.93
N SER A 16 12.85 1.52 13.09
CA SER A 16 14.02 1.68 12.21
C SER A 16 13.87 2.82 11.20
N THR A 17 12.67 3.38 11.01
CA THR A 17 12.45 4.57 10.18
C THR A 17 13.01 5.84 10.82
N GLY A 18 13.26 5.84 12.15
CA GLY A 18 13.60 7.02 12.94
C GLY A 18 12.44 8.03 13.08
N ARG A 19 11.26 7.71 12.56
CA ARG A 19 10.12 8.64 12.44
C ARG A 19 8.96 8.31 13.40
N ILE A 20 9.05 7.19 14.10
CA ILE A 20 8.05 6.65 15.01
C ILE A 20 8.73 6.34 16.34
N TYR A 21 8.14 6.84 17.42
CA TYR A 21 8.54 6.55 18.79
C TYR A 21 7.68 5.43 19.35
N ASP A 22 8.21 4.71 20.34
CA ASP A 22 7.44 3.68 21.00
C ASP A 22 6.30 4.30 21.82
N LYS A 23 5.07 3.92 21.50
CA LYS A 23 3.87 4.35 22.18
C LYS A 23 2.87 3.21 22.19
N THR A 24 2.27 2.97 23.34
CA THR A 24 1.32 1.87 23.55
C THR A 24 0.12 1.95 22.60
N GLU A 25 -0.30 3.16 22.22
CA GLU A 25 -1.45 3.37 21.33
C GLU A 25 -1.16 3.05 19.86
N HIS A 26 0.10 2.87 19.46
CA HIS A 26 0.47 2.62 18.06
C HIS A 26 -0.04 1.27 17.55
N ARG A 27 -0.11 0.25 18.42
CA ARG A 27 -0.68 -1.04 18.04
C ARG A 27 -2.14 -0.90 17.61
N MET A 28 -2.98 -0.35 18.49
CA MET A 28 -4.40 -0.17 18.19
C MET A 28 -4.64 0.79 17.02
N THR A 29 -3.81 1.82 16.90
CA THR A 29 -3.86 2.72 15.73
C THR A 29 -3.58 1.95 14.44
N PHE A 30 -2.52 1.13 14.40
CA PHE A 30 -2.17 0.36 13.20
C PHE A 30 -3.20 -0.74 12.90
N GLU A 31 -3.72 -1.41 13.93
CA GLU A 31 -4.84 -2.35 13.80
C GLU A 31 -6.08 -1.68 13.21
N GLY A 32 -6.42 -0.46 13.65
CA GLY A 32 -7.52 0.32 13.08
C GLY A 32 -7.30 0.67 11.61
N ILE A 33 -6.07 1.00 11.21
CA ILE A 33 -5.70 1.19 9.81
C ILE A 33 -5.93 -0.10 9.02
N LEU A 34 -5.39 -1.23 9.49
CA LEU A 34 -5.54 -2.53 8.83
C LEU A 34 -7.02 -2.96 8.75
N TYR A 35 -7.79 -2.71 9.80
CA TYR A 35 -9.22 -2.99 9.85
C TYR A 35 -9.96 -2.21 8.76
N ARG A 36 -9.71 -0.90 8.66
CA ARG A 36 -10.30 -0.05 7.62
C ARG A 36 -9.91 -0.54 6.23
N MET A 37 -8.65 -0.90 6.00
CA MET A 37 -8.19 -1.37 4.68
C MET A 37 -8.84 -2.70 4.28
N ARG A 38 -9.01 -3.62 5.23
CA ARG A 38 -9.62 -4.94 5.00
C ARG A 38 -11.13 -4.85 4.74
N THR A 39 -11.83 -3.96 5.43
CA THR A 39 -13.30 -3.90 5.41
C THR A 39 -13.84 -2.85 4.45
N GLY A 40 -13.05 -1.84 4.09
CA GLY A 40 -13.47 -0.74 3.23
C GLY A 40 -14.43 0.25 3.88
N ILE A 41 -14.68 0.16 5.20
CA ILE A 41 -15.60 1.06 5.89
C ILE A 41 -15.14 2.53 5.79
N PRO A 42 -16.08 3.49 5.84
CA PRO A 42 -15.74 4.89 6.03
C PRO A 42 -14.92 5.08 7.30
N TRP A 43 -13.93 6.00 7.26
CA TRP A 43 -13.10 6.28 8.43
C TRP A 43 -13.93 6.65 9.67
N ARG A 44 -15.02 7.42 9.48
CA ARG A 44 -15.91 7.88 10.57
C ARG A 44 -16.63 6.73 11.28
N ASP A 45 -16.73 5.56 10.64
CA ASP A 45 -17.41 4.39 11.18
C ASP A 45 -16.43 3.40 11.82
N LEU A 46 -15.15 3.78 11.97
CA LEU A 46 -14.14 2.93 12.60
C LEU A 46 -14.56 2.61 14.05
N PRO A 47 -14.55 1.33 14.46
CA PRO A 47 -14.87 0.94 15.83
C PRO A 47 -14.02 1.68 16.87
N SER A 48 -14.66 2.15 17.94
CA SER A 48 -14.02 2.97 18.98
C SER A 48 -12.91 2.25 19.76
N GLU A 49 -12.89 0.91 19.72
CA GLU A 49 -11.80 0.08 20.27
C GLU A 49 -10.43 0.40 19.65
N PHE A 50 -10.39 0.88 18.41
CA PHE A 50 -9.14 1.33 17.77
C PHE A 50 -8.72 2.75 18.15
N GLY A 51 -9.55 3.45 18.93
CA GLY A 51 -9.42 4.86 19.26
C GLY A 51 -10.26 5.76 18.35
N GLU A 52 -10.07 7.07 18.51
CA GLU A 52 -10.84 8.06 17.76
C GLU A 52 -10.43 8.06 16.27
N TRP A 53 -11.42 7.96 15.38
CA TRP A 53 -11.19 7.75 13.95
C TRP A 53 -10.31 8.83 13.30
N SER A 54 -10.47 10.10 13.67
CA SER A 54 -9.71 11.21 13.10
C SER A 54 -8.23 11.11 13.48
N THR A 55 -7.94 10.59 14.66
CA THR A 55 -6.59 10.33 15.15
C THR A 55 -5.94 9.19 14.38
N VAL A 56 -6.68 8.10 14.13
CA VAL A 56 -6.21 6.97 13.31
C VAL A 56 -5.94 7.43 11.88
N TYR A 57 -6.88 8.15 11.27
CA TYR A 57 -6.71 8.71 9.92
C TYR A 57 -5.53 9.69 9.82
N ARG A 58 -5.40 10.62 10.79
CA ARG A 58 -4.28 11.56 10.83
C ARG A 58 -2.95 10.84 10.94
N ARG A 59 -2.90 9.74 11.70
CA ARG A 59 -1.70 8.90 11.83
C ARG A 59 -1.40 8.16 10.52
N PHE A 60 -2.39 7.55 9.89
CA PHE A 60 -2.27 6.93 8.57
C PHE A 60 -1.69 7.90 7.54
N ASN A 61 -2.31 9.08 7.40
CA ASN A 61 -1.88 10.09 6.44
C ASN A 61 -0.44 10.57 6.74
N LEU A 62 -0.11 10.80 8.01
CA LEU A 62 1.24 11.19 8.42
C LEU A 62 2.27 10.10 8.09
N TRP A 63 1.98 8.84 8.41
CA TRP A 63 2.88 7.70 8.17
C TRP A 63 3.05 7.41 6.68
N SER A 64 1.98 7.55 5.89
CA SER A 64 2.04 7.46 4.43
C SER A 64 2.96 8.53 3.86
N LYS A 65 2.75 9.80 4.21
CA LYS A 65 3.60 10.93 3.75
C LYS A 65 5.07 10.77 4.18
N LYS A 66 5.30 10.16 5.34
CA LYS A 66 6.64 9.90 5.88
C LYS A 66 7.32 8.66 5.27
N GLY A 67 6.66 7.91 4.38
CA GLY A 67 7.20 6.70 3.78
C GLY A 67 7.31 5.51 4.73
N VAL A 68 6.62 5.53 5.87
CA VAL A 68 6.67 4.44 6.86
C VAL A 68 6.04 3.18 6.27
N LEU A 69 4.89 3.32 5.60
CA LEU A 69 4.17 2.19 5.00
C LEU A 69 4.95 1.58 3.84
N ASP A 70 5.61 2.41 3.02
CA ASP A 70 6.50 1.96 1.95
C ASP A 70 7.71 1.19 2.50
N LYS A 71 8.34 1.69 3.58
CA LYS A 71 9.43 0.96 4.24
C LYS A 71 8.97 -0.37 4.84
N LEU A 72 7.78 -0.40 5.46
CA LEU A 72 7.18 -1.65 5.94
C LEU A 72 7.00 -2.65 4.80
N PHE A 73 6.41 -2.21 3.69
CA PHE A 73 6.22 -3.03 2.51
C PHE A 73 7.55 -3.61 2.00
N ARG A 74 8.55 -2.77 1.77
CA ARG A 74 9.87 -3.19 1.26
C ARG A 74 10.60 -4.16 2.21
N SER A 75 10.50 -3.94 3.52
CA SER A 75 11.13 -4.83 4.50
C SER A 75 10.43 -6.19 4.59
N LEU A 76 9.12 -6.24 4.37
CA LEU A 76 8.39 -7.50 4.31
C LEU A 76 8.63 -8.22 2.99
N SER A 77 8.68 -7.50 1.86
CA SER A 77 8.94 -8.11 0.55
C SER A 77 10.37 -8.65 0.41
N SER A 78 11.34 -8.13 1.17
CA SER A 78 12.68 -8.75 1.22
C SER A 78 12.71 -10.14 1.87
N MET A 79 11.62 -10.55 2.53
CA MET A 79 11.44 -11.87 3.11
C MET A 79 10.60 -12.81 2.22
N ALA A 80 10.30 -12.38 0.98
CA ALA A 80 9.48 -13.12 0.04
C ALA A 80 10.15 -14.43 -0.43
N ASP A 81 9.33 -15.39 -0.84
CA ASP A 81 9.80 -16.65 -1.42
C ASP A 81 9.88 -16.55 -2.96
N PHE A 82 11.12 -16.48 -3.45
CA PHE A 82 11.43 -16.33 -4.87
C PHE A 82 11.58 -17.66 -5.63
N GLU A 83 11.02 -18.77 -5.12
CA GLU A 83 10.92 -20.01 -5.89
C GLU A 83 10.14 -19.78 -7.20
N TRP A 84 9.01 -19.08 -7.10
CA TRP A 84 8.18 -18.64 -8.22
C TRP A 84 7.85 -17.16 -8.08
N VAL A 85 7.81 -16.45 -9.21
CA VAL A 85 7.35 -15.07 -9.27
C VAL A 85 6.28 -14.95 -10.34
N PHE A 86 5.12 -14.40 -9.96
CA PHE A 86 4.01 -14.15 -10.87
C PHE A 86 3.84 -12.65 -11.08
N LEU A 87 3.54 -12.24 -12.30
CA LEU A 87 3.25 -10.86 -12.66
C LEU A 87 1.81 -10.78 -13.16
N ASP A 88 1.04 -9.84 -12.63
CA ASP A 88 -0.32 -9.56 -13.09
C ASP A 88 -0.66 -8.07 -12.94
N GLY A 89 -1.68 -7.62 -13.66
CA GLY A 89 -2.17 -6.26 -13.65
C GLY A 89 -3.64 -6.19 -13.26
N SER A 90 -4.02 -5.20 -12.46
CA SER A 90 -5.41 -4.91 -12.12
C SER A 90 -5.77 -3.45 -12.38
N ILE A 91 -7.01 -3.19 -12.76
CA ILE A 91 -7.51 -1.84 -13.08
C ILE A 91 -8.45 -1.38 -11.97
N VAL A 92 -8.16 -0.21 -11.41
CA VAL A 92 -9.00 0.45 -10.41
C VAL A 92 -9.62 1.70 -11.03
N ARG A 93 -10.94 1.80 -11.00
CA ARG A 93 -11.65 3.03 -11.43
C ARG A 93 -11.36 4.17 -10.47
N ALA A 94 -11.00 5.32 -11.02
CA ALA A 94 -10.85 6.53 -10.25
C ALA A 94 -12.23 7.06 -9.84
N HIS A 95 -12.30 7.70 -8.68
CA HIS A 95 -13.52 8.36 -8.25
C HIS A 95 -13.92 9.45 -9.25
N GLN A 96 -15.22 9.69 -9.46
CA GLN A 96 -15.69 10.67 -10.46
C GLN A 96 -15.16 12.11 -10.26
N HIS A 97 -14.69 12.44 -9.05
CA HIS A 97 -14.08 13.73 -8.71
C HIS A 97 -12.54 13.69 -8.65
N SER A 98 -11.90 12.69 -9.26
CA SER A 98 -10.43 12.53 -9.23
C SER A 98 -9.67 13.47 -10.19
N THR A 99 -10.37 14.37 -10.89
CA THR A 99 -9.80 15.27 -11.92
C THR A 99 -9.41 16.65 -11.37
N GLY A 100 -9.27 16.80 -10.05
CA GLY A 100 -9.20 18.11 -9.39
C GLY A 100 -7.80 18.68 -9.16
N ALA A 101 -6.73 17.95 -9.48
CA ALA A 101 -5.37 18.47 -9.30
C ALA A 101 -5.02 19.43 -10.45
N ALA A 102 -4.65 20.67 -10.12
CA ALA A 102 -4.20 21.68 -11.08
C ALA A 102 -2.71 21.44 -11.45
N THR A 103 -2.39 20.24 -11.89
CA THR A 103 -1.03 19.81 -12.27
C THR A 103 -1.06 19.15 -13.64
N GLU A 104 0.07 19.20 -14.36
CA GLU A 104 0.23 18.48 -15.64
C GLU A 104 0.53 16.98 -15.44
N SER A 105 0.86 16.58 -14.20
CA SER A 105 1.02 15.17 -13.82
C SER A 105 -0.33 14.47 -13.88
N SER A 106 -0.37 13.30 -14.53
CA SER A 106 -1.57 12.48 -14.58
C SER A 106 -1.91 11.82 -13.25
N GLU A 107 -1.00 11.84 -12.26
CA GLU A 107 -1.13 11.11 -11.00
C GLU A 107 -1.51 9.63 -11.23
N GLN A 108 -1.01 9.06 -12.34
CA GLN A 108 -1.28 7.70 -12.79
C GLN A 108 -2.78 7.43 -13.05
N ILE A 109 -3.57 8.45 -13.33
CA ILE A 109 -4.96 8.34 -13.75
C ILE A 109 -5.06 8.67 -15.24
N GLY A 110 -5.71 7.80 -16.01
CA GLY A 110 -5.95 8.05 -17.43
C GLY A 110 -7.27 7.48 -17.92
N LYS A 111 -7.65 7.88 -19.14
CA LYS A 111 -8.96 7.56 -19.71
C LYS A 111 -8.94 6.22 -20.43
N SER A 112 -9.65 5.24 -19.88
CA SER A 112 -9.90 3.92 -20.46
C SER A 112 -11.34 3.79 -20.96
N CYS A 113 -11.71 2.62 -21.51
CA CYS A 113 -13.10 2.32 -21.87
C CYS A 113 -14.07 2.44 -20.67
N GLY A 114 -13.59 2.20 -19.45
CA GLY A 114 -14.37 2.31 -18.21
C GLY A 114 -14.40 3.72 -17.60
N GLY A 115 -13.89 4.73 -18.31
CA GLY A 115 -13.67 6.08 -17.78
C GLY A 115 -12.27 6.26 -17.18
N ASN A 116 -12.15 7.20 -16.25
CA ASN A 116 -10.87 7.48 -15.58
C ASN A 116 -10.47 6.32 -14.66
N SER A 117 -9.26 5.79 -14.84
CA SER A 117 -8.75 4.67 -14.07
C SER A 117 -7.24 4.68 -13.93
N THR A 118 -6.75 3.92 -12.97
CA THR A 118 -5.34 3.60 -12.72
C THR A 118 -5.16 2.10 -12.87
N LYS A 119 -3.99 1.67 -13.32
CA LYS A 119 -3.56 0.27 -13.26
C LYS A 119 -2.54 0.07 -12.15
N ILE A 120 -2.64 -1.07 -11.50
CA ILE A 120 -1.65 -1.60 -10.58
C ILE A 120 -1.03 -2.81 -11.27
N HIS A 121 0.26 -2.74 -11.57
CA HIS A 121 1.05 -3.87 -12.05
C HIS A 121 1.80 -4.44 -10.86
N LEU A 122 1.69 -5.73 -10.60
CA LEU A 122 2.13 -6.33 -9.35
C LEU A 122 2.97 -7.58 -9.65
N ALA A 123 4.14 -7.67 -9.02
CA ALA A 123 4.87 -8.92 -8.88
C ALA A 123 4.57 -9.54 -7.50
N VAL A 124 4.28 -10.83 -7.47
CA VAL A 124 4.02 -11.59 -6.24
C VAL A 124 4.90 -12.82 -6.14
N ASP A 125 5.16 -13.23 -4.91
CA ASP A 125 5.96 -14.41 -4.58
C ASP A 125 5.19 -15.72 -4.76
N SER A 126 5.81 -16.85 -4.44
CA SER A 126 5.21 -18.19 -4.57
C SER A 126 3.89 -18.35 -3.80
N GLY A 127 3.71 -17.58 -2.72
CA GLY A 127 2.52 -17.55 -1.87
C GLY A 127 1.48 -16.49 -2.28
N GLY A 128 1.73 -15.75 -3.36
CA GLY A 128 0.88 -14.65 -3.80
C GLY A 128 1.03 -13.37 -2.98
N LEU A 129 2.09 -13.23 -2.20
CA LEU A 129 2.38 -12.01 -1.44
C LEU A 129 3.10 -10.98 -2.32
N PRO A 130 2.71 -9.69 -2.27
CA PRO A 130 3.35 -8.62 -3.01
C PRO A 130 4.86 -8.49 -2.77
N ILE A 131 5.63 -8.42 -3.87
CA ILE A 131 7.07 -8.14 -3.87
C ILE A 131 7.33 -6.66 -4.21
N CYS A 132 6.83 -6.24 -5.36
CA CYS A 132 6.94 -4.88 -5.90
C CYS A 132 5.73 -4.58 -6.79
N PHE A 133 5.44 -3.30 -6.99
CA PHE A 133 4.35 -2.87 -7.85
C PHE A 133 4.68 -1.55 -8.53
N ASP A 134 4.10 -1.38 -9.71
CA ASP A 134 4.09 -0.14 -10.47
C ASP A 134 2.66 0.37 -10.62
N LEU A 135 2.51 1.69 -10.66
CA LEU A 135 1.25 2.34 -11.01
C LEU A 135 1.35 2.98 -12.38
N SER A 136 0.28 2.89 -13.16
CA SER A 136 0.19 3.57 -14.45
C SER A 136 -1.21 4.08 -14.73
N GLU A 137 -1.33 4.93 -15.73
CA GLU A 137 -2.62 5.33 -16.27
C GLU A 137 -3.42 4.12 -16.80
N GLY A 138 -4.74 4.16 -16.66
CA GLY A 138 -5.67 3.06 -16.94
C GLY A 138 -5.62 2.47 -18.35
N GLN A 139 -5.21 3.25 -19.34
CA GLN A 139 -5.13 2.86 -20.75
C GLN A 139 -3.76 2.30 -21.16
N ARG A 140 -2.78 2.28 -20.26
CA ARG A 140 -1.44 1.73 -20.55
C ARG A 140 -1.50 0.20 -20.62
N HIS A 141 -0.67 -0.38 -21.46
CA HIS A 141 -0.55 -1.84 -21.61
C HIS A 141 0.50 -2.40 -20.65
N ASP A 142 0.21 -3.57 -20.07
CA ASP A 142 0.96 -4.11 -18.92
C ASP A 142 2.41 -4.50 -19.29
N ILE A 143 2.65 -4.82 -20.57
CA ILE A 143 3.98 -5.13 -21.09
C ILE A 143 5.00 -3.99 -20.92
N LEU A 144 4.57 -2.72 -20.81
CA LEU A 144 5.50 -1.60 -20.51
C LEU A 144 6.08 -1.69 -19.10
N HIS A 145 5.27 -2.18 -18.15
CA HIS A 145 5.65 -2.26 -16.74
C HIS A 145 6.26 -3.62 -16.38
N ALA A 146 5.95 -4.67 -17.14
CA ALA A 146 6.52 -6.01 -16.93
C ALA A 146 8.06 -5.99 -16.86
N LYS A 147 8.73 -5.24 -17.75
CA LYS A 147 10.18 -5.10 -17.73
C LYS A 147 10.67 -4.44 -16.43
N SER A 148 10.03 -3.34 -16.03
CA SER A 148 10.42 -2.62 -14.80
C SER A 148 10.23 -3.50 -13.56
N LEU A 149 9.12 -4.24 -13.48
CA LEU A 149 8.89 -5.18 -12.39
C LEU A 149 9.98 -6.24 -12.30
N VAL A 150 10.40 -6.82 -13.43
CA VAL A 150 11.49 -7.81 -13.47
C VAL A 150 12.83 -7.21 -13.02
N GLU A 151 13.15 -5.98 -13.44
CA GLU A 151 14.38 -5.28 -13.03
C GLU A 151 14.41 -4.94 -11.53
N GLN A 152 13.25 -4.82 -10.89
CA GLN A 152 13.12 -4.59 -9.44
C GLN A 152 13.25 -5.87 -8.61
N LEU A 153 13.15 -7.06 -9.23
CA LEU A 153 13.34 -8.32 -8.52
C LEU A 153 14.80 -8.50 -8.11
N PRO A 154 15.08 -9.10 -6.95
CA PRO A 154 16.46 -9.35 -6.53
C PRO A 154 17.16 -10.26 -7.54
N THR A 155 18.34 -9.83 -7.99
CA THR A 155 19.22 -10.64 -8.83
C THR A 155 19.76 -11.81 -8.01
N ARG A 156 19.67 -13.03 -8.55
CA ARG A 156 20.34 -14.21 -7.98
C ARG A 156 21.86 -14.08 -8.03
#